data_AF-A0A3A5AT26-F1
#
_entry.id   AF-A0A3A5AT26-F1
#
_cell.length_a   1.000
_cell.length_b   1.000
_cell.length_c   1.000
_cell.angle_alpha   90.00
_cell.angle_beta   90.00
_cell.angle_gamma   90.00
#
_symmetry.space_group_name_H-M   'P 1'
#
loop_
_entity.id
_entity.type
_entity.pdbx_description
1 polymer ?
#
loop_
_entity_poly.entity_id
_entity_poly.type
_entity_poly.pdbx_seq_one_letter_code
_entity_poly.pdbx_strand_id
1 'polypeptide(L)'
;MQKPVSTEPFYTLMASLKASGFASHATRLEEVLDGAWTTSTELIGELGAVVCAIRAECNPLTSTQKKLIRACLREVRKAWPGFGWFTGFPFRW
;
A
#
# COMPACT_ATOMS: atom_id res chain seq x y z
N MET A 1 5.37 22.82 -6.54
CA MET A 1 5.94 21.51 -6.94
C MET A 1 5.32 20.42 -6.08
N GLN A 2 4.59 19.47 -6.67
CA GLN A 2 4.16 18.27 -5.95
C GLN A 2 5.40 17.40 -5.69
N LYS A 3 5.58 16.91 -4.46
CA LYS A 3 6.69 15.99 -4.15
C LYS A 3 6.47 14.67 -4.92
N PRO A 4 7.52 14.09 -5.52
CA PRO A 4 7.41 12.78 -6.17
C PRO A 4 6.93 11.75 -5.16
N VAL A 5 6.14 10.78 -5.63
CA VAL A 5 5.65 9.67 -4.81
C VAL A 5 6.82 8.77 -4.45
N SER A 6 6.97 8.46 -3.16
CA SER A 6 8.03 7.55 -2.70
C SER A 6 7.51 6.11 -2.61
N THR A 7 8.30 5.16 -3.12
CA THR A 7 8.03 3.72 -3.00
C THR A 7 8.62 3.09 -1.72
N GLU A 8 9.47 3.81 -1.00
CA GLU A 8 10.16 3.35 0.23
C GLU A 8 9.20 2.82 1.32
N PRO A 9 8.04 3.46 1.60
CA PRO A 9 7.11 2.94 2.61
C PRO A 9 6.55 1.55 2.27
N PHE A 10 6.41 1.25 0.97
CA PHE A 10 5.87 -0.04 0.50
C PHE A 10 6.89 -1.16 0.69
N TYR A 11 8.16 -0.95 0.33
CA TYR A 11 9.24 -1.89 0.62
C TYR A 11 9.41 -2.13 2.12
N THR A 12 9.30 -1.07 2.93
CA THR A 12 9.38 -1.19 4.39
C THR A 12 8.20 -1.98 4.97
N LEU A 13 6.99 -1.76 4.45
CA LEU A 13 5.81 -2.54 4.82
C LEU A 13 5.97 -4.02 4.43
N MET A 14 6.44 -4.29 3.21
CA MET A 14 6.72 -5.65 2.72
C MET A 14 7.66 -6.40 3.67
N ALA A 15 8.82 -5.81 4.00
CA ALA A 15 9.77 -6.43 4.91
C ALA A 15 9.18 -6.69 6.29
N SER A 16 8.40 -5.73 6.82
CA SER A 16 7.71 -5.90 8.11
C SER A 16 6.66 -7.01 8.07
N LEU A 17 5.94 -7.19 6.97
CA LEU A 17 4.95 -8.26 6.80
C LEU A 17 5.62 -9.64 6.70
N LYS A 18 6.72 -9.76 5.95
CA LYS A 18 7.53 -11.00 5.88
C LYS A 18 7.98 -11.45 7.26
N ALA A 19 8.45 -10.51 8.09
CA ALA A 19 8.89 -10.80 9.46
C ALA A 19 7.76 -11.17 10.43
N SER A 20 6.50 -10.87 10.09
CA SER A 20 5.35 -11.01 11.00
C SER A 20 4.41 -12.15 10.64
N GLY A 21 4.81 -13.03 9.71
CA GLY A 21 4.00 -14.17 9.27
C GLY A 21 2.93 -13.84 8.21
N PHE A 22 2.89 -12.61 7.69
CA PHE A 22 2.01 -12.20 6.58
C PHE A 22 2.74 -12.30 5.23
N ALA A 23 3.42 -13.42 5.00
CA ALA A 23 4.29 -13.61 3.84
C ALA A 23 3.50 -13.53 2.51
N SER A 24 2.30 -14.08 2.44
CA SER A 24 1.44 -14.02 1.25
C SER A 24 1.11 -12.57 0.84
N HIS A 25 0.72 -11.73 1.81
CA HIS A 25 0.46 -10.31 1.56
C HIS A 25 1.73 -9.55 1.19
N ALA A 26 2.87 -9.92 1.77
CA ALA A 26 4.15 -9.35 1.40
C ALA A 26 4.56 -9.71 -0.04
N THR A 27 4.35 -10.98 -0.46
CA THR A 27 4.59 -11.43 -1.83
C THR A 27 3.67 -10.70 -2.81
N ARG A 28 2.39 -10.53 -2.49
CA ARG A 28 1.48 -9.74 -3.34
C ARG A 28 1.94 -8.29 -3.49
N LEU A 29 2.51 -7.69 -2.45
CA LEU A 29 3.07 -6.34 -2.50
C LEU A 29 4.36 -6.30 -3.35
N GLU A 30 5.19 -7.33 -3.25
CA GLU A 30 6.40 -7.53 -4.07
C GLU A 30 6.08 -7.69 -5.56
N GLU A 31 5.10 -8.53 -5.91
CA GLU A 31 4.63 -8.74 -7.28
C GLU A 31 4.16 -7.44 -7.93
N VAL A 32 3.49 -6.57 -7.17
CA VAL A 32 3.09 -5.25 -7.67
C VAL A 32 4.29 -4.32 -7.81
N LEU A 33 5.27 -4.35 -6.89
CA LEU A 33 6.46 -3.52 -6.98
C LEU A 33 7.37 -3.90 -8.17
N ASP A 34 7.50 -5.20 -8.44
CA ASP A 34 8.36 -5.75 -9.49
C ASP A 34 7.63 -5.92 -10.84
N GLY A 35 6.32 -5.68 -10.86
CA GLY A 35 5.49 -5.75 -12.06
C GLY A 35 5.85 -4.72 -13.13
N ALA A 36 5.60 -5.06 -14.40
CA ALA A 36 5.74 -4.13 -15.51
C ALA A 36 4.48 -3.27 -15.65
N TRP A 37 4.57 -2.01 -15.20
CA TRP A 37 3.48 -1.04 -15.30
C TRP A 37 3.72 -0.05 -16.43
N THR A 38 2.68 0.20 -17.21
CA THR A 38 2.69 1.18 -18.31
C THR A 38 2.81 2.61 -17.79
N THR A 39 2.24 2.91 -16.62
CA THR A 39 2.35 4.23 -15.99
C THR A 39 2.62 4.14 -14.48
N SER A 40 3.24 5.18 -13.93
CA SER A 40 3.44 5.30 -12.48
C SER A 40 2.11 5.38 -11.71
N THR A 41 1.05 5.92 -12.32
CA THR A 41 -0.27 6.04 -11.66
C THR A 41 -0.97 4.68 -11.54
N GLU A 42 -0.85 3.80 -12.54
CA GLU A 42 -1.36 2.43 -12.46
C GLU A 42 -0.66 1.64 -11.34
N LEU A 43 0.67 1.68 -11.29
CA LEU A 43 1.45 1.09 -10.20
C LEU A 43 0.94 1.57 -8.83
N ILE A 44 0.77 2.88 -8.66
CA ILE A 44 0.35 3.46 -7.38
C ILE A 44 -1.08 3.07 -7.01
N GLY A 45 -1.98 2.94 -7.99
CA GLY A 45 -3.33 2.44 -7.78
C GLY A 45 -3.35 1.02 -7.24
N GLU A 46 -2.55 0.13 -7.85
CA GLU A 46 -2.44 -1.28 -7.46
C GLU A 46 -1.77 -1.45 -6.10
N LEU A 47 -0.70 -0.70 -5.83
CA LEU A 47 -0.09 -0.63 -4.50
C LEU A 47 -1.10 -0.18 -3.44
N GLY A 48 -1.94 0.80 -3.76
CA GLY A 48 -3.02 1.23 -2.88
C GLY A 48 -4.04 0.13 -2.59
N ALA A 49 -4.45 -0.63 -3.61
CA ALA A 49 -5.39 -1.73 -3.45
C ALA A 49 -4.83 -2.83 -2.54
N VAL A 50 -3.57 -3.23 -2.74
CA VAL A 50 -2.90 -4.24 -1.91
C VAL A 50 -2.77 -3.77 -0.46
N VAL A 51 -2.38 -2.51 -0.23
CA VAL A 51 -2.27 -1.93 1.12
C VAL A 51 -3.64 -1.89 1.83
N CYS A 52 -4.73 -1.63 1.11
CA CYS A 52 -6.08 -1.72 1.66
C CYS A 52 -6.45 -3.16 2.04
N ALA A 53 -6.12 -4.15 1.21
CA ALA A 53 -6.32 -5.57 1.51
C ALA A 53 -5.55 -6.00 2.76
N ILE A 54 -4.26 -5.62 2.86
CA ILE A 54 -3.42 -5.85 4.07
C ILE A 54 -4.11 -5.30 5.32
N ARG A 55 -4.64 -4.07 5.27
CA ARG A 55 -5.32 -3.46 6.41
C ARG A 55 -6.58 -4.23 6.83
N ALA A 56 -7.30 -4.81 5.88
CA ALA A 56 -8.55 -5.52 6.12
C ALA A 56 -8.33 -6.97 6.58
N GLU A 57 -7.34 -7.65 6.01
CA GLU A 57 -7.15 -9.09 6.16
C GLU A 57 -6.08 -9.45 7.20
N CYS A 58 -5.06 -8.61 7.40
CA CYS A 58 -4.04 -8.88 8.40
C CYS A 58 -4.52 -8.39 9.77
N ASN A 59 -4.73 -9.32 10.70
CA ASN A 59 -5.07 -9.01 12.09
C ASN A 59 -4.47 -10.08 13.04
N PRO A 60 -3.81 -9.69 14.16
CA PRO A 60 -3.49 -8.32 14.57
C PRO A 60 -2.27 -7.74 13.83
N LEU A 61 -2.39 -6.49 13.38
CA LEU A 61 -1.25 -5.69 12.91
C LEU A 61 -0.56 -4.98 14.07
N THR A 62 0.77 -4.98 14.03
CA THR A 62 1.60 -4.23 14.99
C THR A 62 1.43 -2.71 14.82
N SER A 63 1.80 -1.95 15.85
CA SER A 63 1.77 -0.48 15.80
C SER A 63 2.66 0.08 14.67
N THR A 64 3.80 -0.56 14.40
CA THR A 64 4.70 -0.23 13.29
C THR A 64 4.03 -0.45 11.94
N GLN A 65 3.42 -1.61 11.71
CA GLN A 65 2.71 -1.90 10.45
C GLN A 65 1.56 -0.93 10.22
N LYS A 66 0.77 -0.59 11.25
CA LYS A 66 -0.29 0.42 11.16
C LYS A 66 0.24 1.81 10.79
N LYS A 67 1.45 2.18 11.22
CA LYS A 67 2.11 3.43 10.80
C LYS A 67 2.56 3.36 9.34
N LEU A 68 3.12 2.22 8.91
CA LEU A 68 3.57 2.00 7.53
C LEU A 68 2.41 1.99 6.54
N ILE A 69 1.30 1.33 6.85
CA ILE A 69 0.06 1.37 6.04
C ILE A 69 -0.41 2.81 5.84
N ARG A 70 -0.43 3.63 6.91
CA ARG A 70 -0.79 5.06 6.81
C ARG A 70 0.21 5.88 6.01
N ALA A 71 1.49 5.51 6.01
CA ALA A 71 2.50 6.14 5.16
C ALA A 71 2.27 5.78 3.69
N CYS A 72 2.07 4.49 3.37
CA CYS A 72 1.75 4.03 2.02
C CYS A 72 0.51 4.73 1.45
N LEU A 73 -0.60 4.76 2.20
CA LEU A 73 -1.82 5.42 1.76
C LEU A 73 -1.68 6.94 1.57
N ARG A 74 -0.73 7.59 2.26
CA ARG A 74 -0.41 9.01 2.01
C ARG A 74 0.29 9.19 0.67
N GLU A 75 1.21 8.30 0.32
CA GLU A 75 1.88 8.29 -0.99
C GLU A 75 0.87 8.05 -2.12
N VAL A 76 -0.05 7.09 -1.95
CA VAL A 76 -1.13 6.82 -2.91
C VAL A 76 -1.99 8.07 -3.13
N ARG A 77 -2.38 8.77 -2.06
CA ARG A 77 -3.21 9.98 -2.16
C ARG A 77 -2.52 11.17 -2.85
N LYS A 78 -1.19 11.19 -2.94
CA LYS A 78 -0.48 12.24 -3.71
C LYS A 78 -0.69 12.04 -5.21
N ALA A 79 -0.61 10.80 -5.69
CA ALA A 79 -0.87 10.49 -7.09
C ALA A 79 -2.36 10.44 -7.40
N TRP A 80 -3.19 10.08 -6.43
CA TRP A 80 -4.62 9.94 -6.60
C TRP A 80 -5.40 10.55 -5.42
N PRO A 81 -5.72 11.85 -5.45
CA PRO A 81 -6.37 12.57 -4.35
C PRO A 81 -7.76 12.01 -3.97
N GLY A 82 -8.43 11.34 -4.91
CA GLY A 82 -9.73 10.69 -4.70
C GLY A 82 -9.65 9.20 -4.32
N PHE A 83 -8.45 8.66 -4.09
CA PHE A 83 -8.26 7.27 -3.73
C PHE A 83 -9.05 6.91 -2.46
N GLY A 84 -10.04 6.03 -2.62
CA GLY A 84 -10.96 5.62 -1.56
C GLY A 84 -12.37 6.21 -1.61
N TRP A 85 -12.58 7.32 -2.30
CA TRP A 85 -13.93 7.85 -2.58
C TRP A 85 -14.52 7.24 -3.86
N PHE A 86 -13.69 7.01 -4.87
CA PHE A 86 -14.13 6.53 -6.20
C PHE A 86 -13.93 5.02 -6.42
N THR A 87 -13.14 4.34 -5.57
CA THR A 87 -12.74 2.94 -5.80
C THR A 87 -13.62 1.90 -5.08
N GLY A 88 -14.77 2.31 -4.51
CA GLY A 88 -15.71 1.37 -3.87
C GLY A 88 -15.19 0.67 -2.60
N PHE A 89 -14.00 1.02 -2.12
CA PHE A 89 -13.47 0.51 -0.85
C PHE A 89 -14.14 1.24 0.33
N PRO A 90 -14.86 0.55 1.23
CA PRO A 90 -15.53 1.19 2.35
C PRO A 90 -14.50 1.71 3.36
N PHE A 91 -14.30 3.04 3.39
CA PHE A 91 -13.55 3.71 4.45
C PHE A 91 -14.44 3.89 5.69
N ARG A 92 -14.28 3.02 6.70
CA ARG A 92 -14.56 3.41 8.09
C ARG A 92 -13.25 3.90 8.71
N TRP A 93 -13.22 5.18 9.04
CA TRP A 93 -12.10 5.89 9.67
C TRP A 93 -11.94 5.49 11.14
#